data_AF-A0A2V6DG41-F1
#
_entry.id   AF-A0A2V6DG41-F1
#
_cell.length_a   1.000
_cell.length_b   1.000
_cell.length_c   1.000
_cell.angle_alpha   90.00
_cell.angle_beta   90.00
_cell.angle_gamma   90.00
#
_symmetry.space_group_name_H-M   'P 1'
#
loop_
_entity.id
_entity.type
_entity.pdbx_description
1 polymer ?
#
loop_
_entity_poly.entity_id
_entity_poly.type
_entity_poly.pdbx_seq_one_letter_code
_entity_poly.pdbx_strand_id
1 'polypeptide(L)' 'DAAPQRLNAKDTPIPYHPNLWSAHRPNAKNIATKARGLLRE' A
#
# COMPACT_ATOMS: atom_id res chain seq x y z
N ASP A 1 -7.24 0.31 -21.15
CA ASP A 1 -7.42 1.10 -19.92
C ASP A 1 -7.38 0.13 -18.75
N ALA A 2 -6.52 0.38 -17.77
CA ALA A 2 -6.24 -0.60 -16.73
C ALA A 2 -7.30 -0.52 -15.62
N ALA A 3 -7.69 -1.67 -15.06
CA ALA A 3 -8.72 -1.70 -14.04
C ALA A 3 -8.27 -0.95 -12.76
N PRO A 4 -9.19 -0.26 -12.05
CA PRO A 4 -8.86 0.42 -10.80
C PRO A 4 -8.21 -0.53 -9.78
N GLN A 5 -7.06 -0.12 -9.24
CA GLN A 5 -6.33 -0.89 -8.22
C GLN A 5 -6.63 -0.36 -6.81
N ARG A 6 -6.81 -1.27 -5.85
CA ARG A 6 -7.01 -0.93 -4.44
C ARG A 6 -5.72 -1.13 -3.64
N LEU A 7 -5.37 -0.14 -2.82
CA LEU A 7 -4.20 -0.17 -1.94
C LEU A 7 -4.62 0.12 -0.50
N ASN A 8 -4.85 -0.95 0.26
CA ASN A 8 -5.32 -0.88 1.64
C ASN A 8 -4.20 -1.19 2.63
N ALA A 9 -4.46 -0.87 3.90
CA ALA A 9 -3.68 -1.41 5.01
C ALA A 9 -3.86 -2.94 5.11
N LYS A 10 -2.99 -3.59 5.89
CA LYS A 10 -3.11 -5.02 6.13
C LYS A 10 -4.36 -5.33 6.95
N ASP A 11 -5.01 -6.47 6.66
CA ASP A 11 -6.18 -6.94 7.38
C ASP A 11 -5.77 -7.63 8.69
N THR A 12 -5.20 -6.82 9.58
CA THR A 12 -4.75 -7.18 10.91
C THR A 12 -5.03 -6.00 11.84
N PRO A 13 -5.20 -6.22 13.16
CA PRO A 13 -5.32 -5.14 14.13
C PRO A 13 -4.21 -4.08 13.97
N ILE A 14 -4.55 -2.82 14.21
CA ILE A 14 -3.63 -1.69 14.09
C ILE A 14 -2.56 -1.79 15.18
N PRO A 15 -1.26 -1.83 14.83
CA PRO A 15 -0.19 -1.93 15.83
C PRO A 15 0.10 -0.59 16.49
N TYR A 16 0.46 -0.63 17.78
CA TYR A 16 0.84 0.57 18.53
C TYR A 16 2.26 1.07 18.23
N HIS A 17 3.21 0.15 18.00
CA HIS A 17 4.61 0.53 17.81
C HIS A 17 4.80 1.33 16.51
N PRO A 18 5.48 2.50 16.52
CA PRO A 18 5.58 3.39 15.35
C PRO A 18 6.11 2.72 14.08
N ASN A 19 7.13 1.86 14.21
CA ASN A 19 7.68 1.14 13.05
C ASN A 19 6.70 0.12 12.47
N LEU A 20 5.89 -0.52 13.33
CA LEU A 20 4.87 -1.47 12.89
C LEU A 20 3.70 -0.73 12.24
N TRP A 21 3.29 0.42 12.79
CA TRP A 21 2.28 1.29 12.18
C TRP A 21 2.72 1.75 10.79
N SER A 22 3.96 2.25 10.67
CA SER A 22 4.53 2.71 9.40
C SER A 22 4.56 1.60 8.33
N ALA A 23 4.81 0.35 8.74
CA ALA A 23 4.79 -0.82 7.86
C ALA A 23 3.39 -1.40 7.57
N HIS A 24 2.40 -1.13 8.44
CA HIS A 24 1.02 -1.60 8.28
C HIS A 24 0.22 -0.72 7.31
N ARG A 25 0.43 0.60 7.38
CA ARG A 25 -0.30 1.57 6.56
C ARG A 25 0.22 1.69 5.11
N PRO A 26 -0.63 2.09 4.14
CA PRO A 26 -0.19 2.60 2.85
C PRO A 26 0.80 3.76 3.01
N ASN A 27 1.84 3.78 2.18
CA ASN A 27 2.89 4.78 2.22
C ASN A 27 3.43 5.09 0.81
N ALA A 28 4.19 6.18 0.67
CA ALA A 28 4.66 6.65 -0.63
C ALA A 28 5.39 5.55 -1.45
N LYS A 29 6.17 4.69 -0.77
CA LYS A 29 6.91 3.59 -1.43
C LYS A 29 5.96 2.57 -2.06
N ASN A 30 4.95 2.10 -1.33
CA ASN A 30 4.03 1.10 -1.86
C ASN A 30 3.06 1.68 -2.91
N ILE A 31 2.64 2.94 -2.77
CA ILE A 31 1.88 3.69 -3.79
C ILE A 31 2.67 3.75 -5.10
N ALA A 32 3.92 4.22 -5.06
CA ALA A 32 4.76 4.34 -6.24
C ALA A 32 5.05 2.99 -6.91
N THR A 33 5.20 1.92 -6.14
CA THR A 33 5.35 0.56 -6.69
C THR A 33 4.09 0.09 -7.39
N LYS A 34 2.91 0.26 -6.80
CA LYS A 34 1.64 -0.13 -7.43
C LYS A 34 1.34 0.69 -8.68
N ALA A 35 1.57 2.00 -8.64
CA ALA A 35 1.38 2.88 -9.81
C ALA A 35 2.30 2.48 -10.98
N ARG A 36 3.58 2.21 -10.71
CA ARG A 36 4.51 1.73 -11.75
C ARG A 36 4.15 0.34 -12.29
N GLY A 37 3.55 -0.52 -11.46
CA GLY A 37 2.99 -1.80 -11.91
C GLY A 37 1.85 -1.59 -12.90
N LEU A 38 0.89 -0.73 -12.54
CA LEU A 38 -0.29 -0.43 -13.36
C LEU A 38 0.06 0.12 -14.75
N LEU A 39 1.08 0.98 -14.84
CA LEU A 39 1.52 1.56 -16.11
C LEU A 39 2.22 0.55 -17.06
N ARG A 40 2.51 -0.67 -16.58
CA ARG A 40 3.15 -1.74 -17.35
C ARG A 40 2.18 -2.85 -17.77
N GLU A 41 0.93 -2.77 -17.33
CA GLU A 41 -0.15 -3.71 -17.67
C GLU A 41 -0.81 -3.39 -19.02
#